data_AF-A0A966W0C6-F1
#
_entry.id   AF-A0A966W0C6-F1
#
_cell.length_a   1.000
_cell.length_b   1.000
_cell.length_c   1.000
_cell.angle_alpha   90.00
_cell.angle_beta   90.00
_cell.angle_gamma   90.00
#
_symmetry.space_group_name_H-M   'P 1'
#
loop_
_entity.id
_entity.type
_entity.pdbx_description
1 polymer ?
#
loop_
_entity_poly.entity_id
_entity_poly.type
_entity_poly.pdbx_seq_one_letter_code
_entity_poly.pdbx_strand_id
1 'polypeptide(L)'
;MEIAQLSISVPAAANQMYDAFVDYNSGTPALTLTAWTNDTNRATALTTQNGVLVLTGSTGKRYVGSVRTVTASQLNDTERLRHVYNYYNAVPSVIRRFESGSWTYTTATIRQANNSTTNQVEVVQGVAERALALDLKAVFSNTSAGVGASVGIGQNTTSAYTSTGLLSGMASINVGYNTPVSASINVVPAVGYSYFSWNEYSSASGTATWYGASANFIQSGLMGTWWR
;
A
#
# COMPACT_ATOMS: atom_id res chain seq x y z
N MET A 1 -32.41 -6.72 -18.69
CA MET A 1 -31.39 -7.41 -19.50
C MET A 1 -30.35 -7.91 -18.52
N GLU A 2 -30.34 -9.20 -18.24
CA GLU A 2 -29.30 -9.81 -17.41
C GLU A 2 -28.03 -9.85 -18.24
N ILE A 3 -26.99 -9.13 -17.81
CA ILE A 3 -25.69 -9.20 -18.46
C ILE A 3 -25.02 -10.46 -17.95
N ALA A 4 -24.71 -11.41 -18.84
CA ALA A 4 -23.93 -12.58 -18.48
C ALA A 4 -22.59 -12.14 -17.88
N GLN A 5 -22.13 -12.83 -16.85
CA GLN A 5 -20.82 -12.56 -16.23
C GLN A 5 -19.72 -12.60 -17.29
N LEU A 6 -18.87 -11.57 -17.31
CA LEU A 6 -17.65 -11.55 -18.12
C LEU A 6 -16.47 -12.03 -17.28
N SER A 7 -15.59 -12.81 -17.90
CA SER A 7 -14.35 -13.28 -17.26
C SER A 7 -13.19 -13.26 -18.26
N ILE A 8 -11.98 -13.08 -17.74
CA ILE A 8 -10.75 -13.24 -18.49
C ILE A 8 -9.71 -13.91 -17.59
N SER A 9 -8.82 -14.71 -18.18
CA SER A 9 -7.71 -15.33 -17.45
C SER A 9 -6.74 -14.27 -16.92
N VAL A 10 -6.20 -14.50 -15.73
CA VAL A 10 -5.13 -13.66 -15.18
C VAL A 10 -3.87 -13.85 -16.04
N PRO A 11 -3.19 -12.77 -16.45
CA PRO A 11 -1.97 -12.87 -17.26
C PRO A 11 -0.83 -13.64 -16.58
N ALA A 12 -0.01 -14.31 -17.39
CA ALA A 12 1.09 -15.14 -16.91
C ALA A 12 2.35 -14.35 -16.46
N ALA A 13 2.41 -13.04 -16.69
CA ALA A 13 3.52 -12.22 -16.19
C ALA A 13 3.38 -11.95 -14.69
N ALA A 14 4.48 -12.06 -13.93
CA ALA A 14 4.53 -11.67 -12.53
C ALA A 14 4.80 -10.16 -12.38
N ASN A 15 4.35 -9.56 -11.26
CA ASN A 15 4.63 -8.18 -10.91
C ASN A 15 4.26 -7.14 -11.97
N GLN A 16 3.26 -7.42 -12.80
CA GLN A 16 2.90 -6.63 -13.97
C GLN A 16 1.54 -5.97 -13.79
N MET A 17 1.49 -4.68 -14.09
CA MET A 17 0.28 -3.86 -14.12
C MET A 17 -0.50 -4.05 -15.43
N TYR A 18 -1.83 -4.10 -15.31
CA TYR A 18 -2.77 -4.15 -16.43
C TYR A 18 -3.95 -3.21 -16.20
N ASP A 19 -4.44 -2.57 -17.25
CA ASP A 19 -5.78 -2.00 -17.28
C ASP A 19 -6.78 -3.02 -17.83
N ALA A 20 -7.95 -3.09 -17.22
CA ALA A 20 -9.07 -3.89 -17.66
C ALA A 20 -10.10 -3.03 -18.38
N PHE A 21 -10.57 -3.54 -19.52
CA PHE A 21 -11.58 -2.88 -20.35
C PHE A 21 -12.70 -3.85 -20.70
N VAL A 22 -13.91 -3.31 -20.84
CA VAL A 22 -15.00 -3.98 -21.56
C VAL A 22 -14.95 -3.49 -23.00
N ASP A 23 -14.77 -4.43 -23.92
CA ASP A 23 -14.77 -4.21 -25.36
C ASP A 23 -16.13 -4.65 -25.92
N TYR A 24 -16.84 -3.74 -26.57
CA TYR A 24 -18.15 -4.03 -27.17
C TYR A 24 -17.98 -4.38 -28.65
N ASN A 25 -17.70 -5.65 -28.91
CA ASN A 25 -17.48 -6.19 -30.26
C ASN A 25 -18.80 -6.58 -30.93
N SER A 26 -19.55 -5.58 -31.42
CA SER A 26 -20.72 -5.78 -32.29
C SER A 26 -21.80 -6.73 -31.75
N GLY A 27 -22.11 -6.64 -30.45
CA GLY A 27 -23.26 -7.33 -29.84
C GLY A 27 -22.93 -8.15 -28.60
N THR A 28 -21.68 -8.60 -28.43
CA THR A 28 -21.25 -9.36 -27.25
C THR A 28 -20.10 -8.64 -26.55
N PRO A 29 -20.28 -8.14 -25.32
CA PRO A 29 -19.20 -7.53 -24.56
C PRO A 29 -18.17 -8.58 -24.14
N ALA A 30 -16.89 -8.23 -24.15
CA ALA A 30 -15.80 -9.07 -23.67
C ALA A 30 -14.84 -8.28 -22.78
N LEU A 31 -14.24 -8.92 -21.78
CA LEU A 31 -13.15 -8.31 -21.02
C LEU A 31 -11.85 -8.42 -21.83
N THR A 32 -11.07 -7.34 -21.81
CA THR A 32 -9.72 -7.29 -22.38
C THR A 32 -8.75 -6.64 -21.39
N LEU A 33 -7.48 -7.04 -21.44
CA LEU A 33 -6.43 -6.50 -20.59
C LEU A 33 -5.36 -5.83 -21.45
N THR A 34 -4.92 -4.65 -21.04
CA THR A 34 -3.80 -3.93 -21.66
C THR A 34 -2.67 -3.79 -20.66
N ALA A 35 -1.49 -4.33 -20.99
CA ALA A 35 -0.33 -4.24 -20.12
C ALA A 35 0.19 -2.80 -20.04
N TRP A 36 0.67 -2.42 -18.86
CA TRP A 36 1.40 -1.18 -18.64
C TRP A 36 2.87 -1.36 -19.01
N THR A 37 3.58 -0.27 -19.27
CA THR A 37 5.03 -0.31 -19.51
C THR A 37 5.78 -0.68 -18.25
N ASN A 38 5.35 -0.18 -17.10
CA ASN A 38 5.87 -0.52 -15.78
C ASN A 38 4.84 -0.20 -14.69
N ASP A 39 5.23 -0.34 -13.43
CA ASP A 39 4.37 -0.13 -12.26
C ASP A 39 3.78 1.29 -12.13
N THR A 40 4.31 2.29 -12.86
CA THR A 40 3.85 3.70 -12.77
C THR A 40 3.47 4.31 -14.12
N ASN A 41 3.74 3.63 -15.23
CA ASN A 41 3.55 4.18 -16.58
C ASN A 41 2.73 3.23 -17.45
N ARG A 42 1.61 3.73 -17.97
CA ARG A 42 0.79 3.03 -18.97
C ARG A 42 1.50 2.96 -20.31
N ALA A 43 1.35 1.83 -21.00
CA ALA A 43 1.77 1.71 -22.40
C ALA A 43 0.82 2.47 -23.35
N THR A 44 -0.46 2.57 -22.99
CA THR A 44 -1.47 3.32 -23.74
C THR A 44 -2.33 4.10 -22.76
N ALA A 45 -2.43 5.42 -22.98
CA ALA A 45 -3.16 6.30 -22.08
C ALA A 45 -4.68 6.07 -22.14
N LEU A 46 -5.36 6.47 -21.08
CA LEU A 46 -6.81 6.61 -21.09
C LEU A 46 -7.20 7.97 -21.69
N THR A 47 -8.35 8.01 -22.34
CA THR A 47 -9.02 9.24 -22.77
C THR A 47 -10.50 9.14 -22.40
N THR A 48 -11.28 10.17 -22.69
CA THR A 48 -12.73 10.18 -22.44
C THR A 48 -13.51 10.22 -23.75
N GLN A 49 -14.52 9.36 -23.88
CA GLN A 49 -15.57 9.51 -24.89
C GLN A 49 -16.91 9.65 -24.16
N ASN A 50 -17.63 10.76 -24.41
CA ASN A 50 -18.91 11.05 -23.74
C ASN A 50 -18.84 10.97 -22.20
N GLY A 51 -17.74 11.46 -21.61
CA GLY A 51 -17.51 11.42 -20.16
C GLY A 51 -17.13 10.06 -19.58
N VAL A 52 -17.00 9.02 -20.42
CA VAL A 52 -16.59 7.67 -20.01
C VAL A 52 -15.13 7.45 -20.34
N LEU A 53 -14.36 6.89 -19.39
CA LEU A 53 -12.97 6.52 -19.63
C LEU A 53 -12.88 5.35 -20.61
N VAL A 54 -12.06 5.53 -21.64
CA VAL A 54 -11.83 4.58 -22.73
C VAL A 54 -10.35 4.52 -23.09
N LEU A 55 -9.95 3.48 -23.81
CA LEU A 55 -8.59 3.37 -24.32
C LEU A 55 -8.33 4.36 -25.45
N THR A 56 -7.22 5.12 -25.37
CA THR A 56 -6.82 6.04 -26.46
C THR A 56 -6.52 5.25 -27.73
N GLY A 57 -7.04 5.73 -28.87
CA GLY A 57 -6.91 5.05 -30.16
C GLY A 57 -7.81 3.82 -30.33
N SER A 58 -8.64 3.46 -29.33
CA SER A 58 -9.60 2.35 -29.40
C SER A 58 -10.78 2.63 -28.46
N THR A 59 -11.56 3.66 -28.77
CA THR A 59 -12.58 4.19 -27.85
C THR A 59 -13.78 3.26 -27.62
N GLY A 60 -13.90 2.17 -28.38
CA GLY A 60 -14.84 1.07 -28.10
C GLY A 60 -14.51 0.28 -26.82
N LYS A 61 -13.31 0.45 -26.26
CA LYS A 61 -12.87 -0.22 -25.04
C LYS A 61 -13.09 0.67 -23.83
N ARG A 62 -14.14 0.40 -23.06
CA ARG A 62 -14.47 1.11 -21.81
C ARG A 62 -13.58 0.62 -20.67
N TYR A 63 -12.86 1.52 -20.03
CA TYR A 63 -12.05 1.22 -18.86
C TYR A 63 -12.94 0.86 -17.66
N VAL A 64 -12.64 -0.24 -16.96
CA VAL A 64 -13.40 -0.67 -15.76
C VAL A 64 -12.56 -0.75 -14.49
N GLY A 65 -11.23 -0.75 -14.61
CA GLY A 65 -10.34 -0.90 -13.46
C GLY A 65 -8.93 -1.27 -13.87
N SER A 66 -8.07 -1.45 -12.87
CA SER A 66 -6.68 -1.88 -13.06
C SER A 66 -6.35 -2.99 -12.09
N VAL A 67 -5.43 -3.87 -12.48
CA VAL A 67 -4.95 -4.97 -11.65
C VAL A 67 -3.43 -5.09 -11.72
N ARG A 68 -2.82 -5.66 -10.68
CA ARG A 68 -1.41 -6.07 -10.69
C ARG A 68 -1.28 -7.55 -10.35
N THR A 69 -0.50 -8.27 -11.14
CA THR A 69 -0.12 -9.64 -10.78
C THR A 69 0.94 -9.64 -9.69
N VAL A 70 0.91 -10.63 -8.79
CA VAL A 70 1.97 -10.84 -7.78
C VAL A 70 2.98 -11.86 -8.30
N THR A 71 2.46 -13.01 -8.69
CA THR A 71 3.20 -14.07 -9.38
C THR A 71 2.49 -14.37 -10.70
N ALA A 72 3.07 -15.25 -11.51
CA ALA A 72 2.47 -15.66 -12.78
C ALA A 72 1.04 -16.19 -12.57
N SER A 73 0.08 -15.63 -13.29
CA SER A 73 -1.34 -16.04 -13.27
C SER A 73 -2.03 -15.85 -11.91
N GLN A 74 -1.53 -14.98 -11.03
CA GLN A 74 -2.12 -14.72 -9.71
C GLN A 74 -2.28 -13.22 -9.43
N LEU A 75 -3.47 -12.84 -8.97
CA LEU A 75 -3.76 -11.55 -8.33
C LEU A 75 -3.80 -11.73 -6.82
N ASN A 76 -3.61 -10.65 -6.06
CA ASN A 76 -3.76 -10.67 -4.60
C ASN A 76 -4.62 -9.49 -4.14
N ASP A 77 -5.64 -9.79 -3.35
CA ASP A 77 -6.54 -8.80 -2.77
C ASP A 77 -6.80 -9.08 -1.28
N THR A 78 -5.71 -9.29 -0.55
CA THR A 78 -5.74 -9.45 0.90
C THR A 78 -5.68 -8.10 1.60
N GLU A 79 -5.80 -8.09 2.93
CA GLU A 79 -5.67 -6.86 3.71
C GLU A 79 -4.27 -6.23 3.64
N ARG A 80 -3.22 -6.96 3.24
CA ARG A 80 -1.88 -6.40 3.05
C ARG A 80 -1.64 -5.93 1.61
N LEU A 81 -2.19 -6.64 0.61
CA LEU A 81 -2.03 -6.33 -0.81
C LEU A 81 -3.39 -6.08 -1.45
N ARG A 82 -3.63 -4.85 -1.90
CA ARG A 82 -4.84 -4.43 -2.60
C ARG A 82 -4.54 -4.20 -4.08
N HIS A 83 -4.30 -5.27 -4.83
CA HIS A 83 -3.88 -5.19 -6.23
C HIS A 83 -5.04 -5.21 -7.24
N VAL A 84 -6.28 -5.10 -6.79
CA VAL A 84 -7.47 -4.99 -7.63
C VAL A 84 -8.16 -3.66 -7.39
N TYR A 85 -8.27 -2.86 -8.44
CA TYR A 85 -8.91 -1.55 -8.45
C TYR A 85 -10.12 -1.55 -9.38
N ASN A 86 -11.30 -1.30 -8.84
CA ASN A 86 -12.58 -1.15 -9.52
C ASN A 86 -12.95 0.34 -9.61
N TYR A 87 -12.98 0.86 -10.83
CA TYR A 87 -13.17 2.28 -11.03
C TYR A 87 -14.62 2.74 -10.76
N TYR A 88 -15.62 1.94 -11.15
CA TYR A 88 -17.03 2.35 -11.11
C TYR A 88 -17.78 1.95 -9.84
N ASN A 89 -17.28 0.96 -9.09
CA ASN A 89 -17.92 0.50 -7.86
C ASN A 89 -16.89 0.41 -6.73
N ALA A 90 -16.24 1.54 -6.46
CA ALA A 90 -15.23 1.61 -5.43
C ALA A 90 -15.87 1.52 -4.03
N VAL A 91 -15.36 0.62 -3.20
CA VAL A 91 -15.82 0.40 -1.82
C VAL A 91 -14.66 0.50 -0.83
N PRO A 92 -14.89 1.05 0.38
CA PRO A 92 -13.85 1.13 1.38
C PRO A 92 -13.49 -0.29 1.84
N SER A 93 -12.21 -0.62 1.74
CA SER A 93 -11.64 -1.89 2.18
C SER A 93 -10.61 -1.65 3.28
N VAL A 94 -10.57 -2.54 4.27
CA VAL A 94 -9.51 -2.52 5.30
C VAL A 94 -8.16 -2.82 4.66
N ILE A 95 -7.13 -2.07 5.02
CA ILE A 95 -5.75 -2.37 4.65
C ILE A 95 -4.89 -2.35 5.91
N ARG A 96 -4.10 -3.39 6.16
CA ARG A 96 -3.31 -3.51 7.40
C ARG A 96 -2.14 -4.49 7.29
N ARG A 97 -1.15 -4.25 8.14
CA ARG A 97 -0.05 -5.16 8.42
C ARG A 97 0.41 -4.99 9.86
N PHE A 98 0.40 -6.09 10.61
CA PHE A 98 0.83 -6.16 12.01
C PHE A 98 2.05 -7.04 12.17
N GLU A 99 2.89 -6.73 13.16
CA GLU A 99 3.98 -7.60 13.59
C GLU A 99 3.57 -8.52 14.74
N SER A 100 4.23 -9.66 14.87
CA SER A 100 3.96 -10.61 15.97
C SER A 100 5.13 -10.78 16.93
N GLY A 101 6.35 -10.45 16.49
CA GLY A 101 7.57 -10.55 17.27
C GLY A 101 8.06 -9.20 17.79
N SER A 102 8.89 -9.22 18.83
CA SER A 102 9.65 -8.04 19.25
C SER A 102 11.09 -8.15 18.75
N TRP A 103 11.74 -7.04 18.43
CA TRP A 103 13.10 -7.00 17.93
C TRP A 103 13.92 -5.90 18.61
N THR A 104 15.25 -6.04 18.53
CA THR A 104 16.17 -5.02 19.02
C THR A 104 16.82 -4.31 17.84
N TYR A 105 16.90 -2.99 17.92
CA TYR A 105 17.48 -2.15 16.89
C TYR A 105 18.04 -0.86 17.49
N THR A 106 19.36 -0.70 17.48
CA THR A 106 20.06 0.50 17.96
C THR A 106 21.04 0.99 16.91
N THR A 107 20.55 1.52 15.80
CA THR A 107 21.37 2.23 14.80
C THR A 107 20.66 3.51 14.39
N ALA A 108 21.40 4.61 14.28
CA ALA A 108 20.90 5.93 13.90
C ALA A 108 20.59 6.05 12.39
N THR A 109 19.79 5.12 11.87
CA THR A 109 19.38 5.07 10.46
C THR A 109 17.88 4.80 10.36
N ILE A 110 17.21 5.39 9.36
CA ILE A 110 15.82 5.03 9.04
C ILE A 110 15.84 3.74 8.23
N ARG A 111 15.01 2.78 8.64
CA ARG A 111 14.83 1.52 7.91
C ARG A 111 13.40 1.00 8.05
N GLN A 112 13.03 0.06 7.22
CA GLN A 112 11.77 -0.67 7.38
C GLN A 112 11.78 -1.48 8.69
N ALA A 113 10.64 -1.46 9.39
CA ALA A 113 10.48 -2.08 10.69
C ALA A 113 10.92 -3.55 10.67
N ASN A 114 11.64 -3.96 11.72
CA ASN A 114 12.14 -5.34 11.87
C ASN A 114 13.04 -5.83 10.72
N ASN A 115 13.61 -4.93 9.90
CA ASN A 115 14.30 -5.29 8.65
C ASN A 115 13.46 -6.14 7.68
N SER A 116 12.14 -6.06 7.76
CA SER A 116 11.24 -6.97 7.04
C SER A 116 10.58 -6.26 5.88
N THR A 117 10.82 -6.76 4.66
CA THR A 117 10.18 -6.27 3.43
C THR A 117 8.66 -6.43 3.43
N THR A 118 8.12 -7.19 4.38
CA THR A 118 6.68 -7.40 4.54
C THR A 118 6.00 -6.37 5.43
N ASN A 119 6.76 -5.52 6.15
CA ASN A 119 6.21 -4.45 6.97
C ASN A 119 5.86 -3.23 6.12
N GLN A 120 4.93 -3.48 5.20
CA GLN A 120 4.34 -2.53 4.29
C GLN A 120 2.97 -3.04 3.84
N VAL A 121 2.18 -2.11 3.31
CA VAL A 121 0.96 -2.43 2.57
C VAL A 121 1.09 -1.93 1.13
N GLU A 122 0.35 -2.54 0.23
CA GLU A 122 0.47 -2.30 -1.22
C GLU A 122 -0.90 -2.02 -1.84
N VAL A 123 -0.96 -1.05 -2.74
CA VAL A 123 -2.19 -0.65 -3.42
C VAL A 123 -1.95 -0.47 -4.92
N VAL A 124 -3.02 -0.72 -5.68
CA VAL A 124 -3.13 -0.32 -7.08
C VAL A 124 -4.17 0.79 -7.19
N GLN A 125 -3.83 1.85 -7.90
CA GLN A 125 -4.77 2.90 -8.28
C GLN A 125 -4.72 3.15 -9.78
N GLY A 126 -5.82 2.90 -10.47
CA GLY A 126 -5.91 3.13 -11.90
C GLY A 126 -5.98 4.61 -12.27
N VAL A 127 -6.73 5.41 -11.51
CA VAL A 127 -6.92 6.84 -11.75
C VAL A 127 -6.73 7.57 -10.41
N ALA A 128 -5.94 8.63 -10.38
CA ALA A 128 -5.56 9.34 -9.15
C ALA A 128 -6.72 10.19 -8.58
N GLU A 129 -7.72 9.50 -8.03
CA GLU A 129 -8.96 10.09 -7.52
C GLU A 129 -9.35 9.55 -6.14
N ARG A 130 -8.70 8.48 -5.67
CA ARG A 130 -9.06 7.80 -4.42
C ARG A 130 -8.00 8.04 -3.37
N ALA A 131 -8.45 8.44 -2.19
CA ALA A 131 -7.58 8.63 -1.04
C ALA A 131 -7.32 7.30 -0.33
N LEU A 132 -6.08 7.15 0.11
CA LEU A 132 -5.62 6.16 1.07
C LEU A 132 -5.42 6.87 2.41
N ALA A 133 -5.99 6.31 3.47
CA ALA A 133 -5.69 6.72 4.83
C ALA A 133 -5.01 5.56 5.57
N LEU A 134 -3.87 5.84 6.20
CA LEU A 134 -3.14 4.88 7.03
C LEU A 134 -2.73 5.51 8.36
N ASP A 135 -2.86 4.72 9.41
CA ASP A 135 -2.32 4.96 10.74
C ASP A 135 -1.24 3.91 11.04
N LEU A 136 -0.13 4.37 11.58
CA LEU A 136 0.97 3.57 12.09
C LEU A 136 1.04 3.75 13.59
N LYS A 137 1.02 2.64 14.33
CA LYS A 137 1.26 2.62 15.77
C LYS A 137 2.41 1.66 16.07
N ALA A 138 3.35 2.10 16.90
CA ALA A 138 4.43 1.26 17.39
C ALA A 138 4.77 1.59 18.85
N VAL A 139 5.45 0.66 19.51
CA VAL A 139 5.96 0.86 20.87
C VAL A 139 7.42 0.44 20.90
N PHE A 140 8.25 1.24 21.55
CA PHE A 140 9.64 0.89 21.83
C PHE A 140 9.97 1.14 23.30
N SER A 141 11.04 0.53 23.80
CA SER A 141 11.68 0.88 25.06
C SER A 141 13.20 0.99 24.83
N ASN A 142 13.92 1.58 25.77
CA ASN A 142 15.38 1.65 25.70
C ASN A 142 16.01 1.39 27.08
N THR A 143 17.18 0.75 27.12
CA THR A 143 17.94 0.54 28.38
C THR A 143 18.59 1.80 28.94
N SER A 144 18.44 2.94 28.28
CA SER A 144 18.85 4.27 28.71
C SER A 144 17.66 5.24 28.69
N ALA A 145 17.63 6.17 29.65
CA ALA A 145 16.65 7.25 29.68
C ALA A 145 17.04 8.37 28.71
N GLY A 146 16.05 9.12 28.23
CA GLY A 146 16.24 10.25 27.31
C GLY A 146 16.60 9.85 25.88
N VAL A 147 16.45 8.57 25.49
CA VAL A 147 16.82 8.09 24.16
C VAL A 147 15.64 8.15 23.20
N GLY A 148 15.80 8.94 22.12
CA GLY A 148 14.81 9.13 21.08
C GLY A 148 14.72 7.96 20.09
N ALA A 149 13.49 7.65 19.68
CA ALA A 149 13.18 6.84 18.51
C ALA A 149 11.98 7.47 17.77
N SER A 150 11.81 7.13 16.50
CA SER A 150 10.70 7.64 15.69
C SER A 150 10.16 6.60 14.73
N VAL A 151 8.91 6.79 14.34
CA VAL A 151 8.28 6.05 13.25
C VAL A 151 7.71 7.01 12.22
N GLY A 152 7.63 6.52 10.99
CA GLY A 152 7.02 7.23 9.89
C GLY A 152 6.58 6.25 8.81
N ILE A 153 5.70 6.72 7.94
CA ILE A 153 5.25 5.96 6.78
C ILE A 153 6.11 6.38 5.59
N GLY A 154 6.75 5.43 4.92
CA GLY A 154 7.44 5.68 3.65
C GLY A 154 6.50 5.40 2.49
N GLN A 155 6.39 6.32 1.52
CA GLN A 155 5.68 6.07 0.26
C GLN A 155 6.70 5.69 -0.81
N ASN A 156 6.65 4.46 -1.30
CA ASN A 156 7.61 3.91 -2.27
C ASN A 156 9.08 4.01 -1.84
N THR A 157 9.34 4.03 -0.55
CA THR A 157 10.69 4.06 0.04
C THR A 157 10.72 3.33 1.39
N THR A 158 11.86 2.77 1.77
CA THR A 158 12.09 2.11 3.07
C THR A 158 13.12 2.83 3.94
N SER A 159 13.72 3.90 3.42
CA SER A 159 14.85 4.61 4.05
C SER A 159 14.53 6.07 4.39
N ALA A 160 13.28 6.49 4.20
CA ALA A 160 12.82 7.84 4.51
C ALA A 160 11.37 7.82 4.99
N TYR A 161 10.98 8.89 5.68
CA TYR A 161 9.57 9.16 5.95
C TYR A 161 8.99 10.04 4.84
N THR A 162 7.73 9.81 4.50
CA THR A 162 7.02 10.67 3.54
C THR A 162 6.76 12.05 4.11
N SER A 163 6.93 13.09 3.30
CA SER A 163 6.67 14.49 3.70
C SER A 163 5.18 14.82 3.78
N THR A 164 4.32 14.00 3.16
CA THR A 164 2.87 14.15 3.16
C THR A 164 2.19 13.53 4.38
N GLY A 165 2.95 12.86 5.25
CA GLY A 165 2.46 12.22 6.46
C GLY A 165 2.79 13.03 7.71
N LEU A 166 2.02 12.79 8.78
CA LEU A 166 2.38 13.21 10.12
C LEU A 166 3.43 12.24 10.69
N LEU A 167 4.46 12.79 11.31
CA LEU A 167 5.57 12.05 11.91
C LEU A 167 5.45 12.13 13.44
N SER A 168 5.89 11.08 14.15
CA SER A 168 6.09 11.15 15.61
C SER A 168 7.42 10.52 15.98
N GLY A 169 8.23 11.32 16.68
CA GLY A 169 9.36 10.85 17.47
C GLY A 169 9.10 11.09 18.94
N MET A 170 9.48 10.13 19.79
CA MET A 170 9.42 10.26 21.25
C MET A 170 10.69 9.69 21.86
N ALA A 171 11.02 10.12 23.08
CA ALA A 171 12.12 9.55 23.85
C ALA A 171 11.60 8.69 24.99
N SER A 172 12.31 7.61 25.31
CA SER A 172 12.06 6.86 26.55
C SER A 172 12.38 7.75 27.74
N ILE A 173 11.35 8.20 28.47
CA ILE A 173 11.51 9.13 29.60
C ILE A 173 12.32 8.47 30.74
N ASN A 174 12.09 7.17 30.94
CA ASN A 174 12.77 6.34 31.93
C ASN A 174 13.34 5.09 31.27
N VAL A 175 14.35 4.49 31.91
CA VAL A 175 14.96 3.22 31.47
C VAL A 175 13.93 2.11 31.44
N GLY A 176 13.80 1.41 30.30
CA GLY A 176 12.95 0.23 30.13
C GLY A 176 11.46 0.52 30.00
N TYR A 177 11.03 1.79 29.96
CA TYR A 177 9.62 2.14 29.82
C TYR A 177 9.14 2.02 28.37
N ASN A 178 7.97 1.40 28.22
CA ASN A 178 7.26 1.34 26.94
C ASN A 178 6.81 2.74 26.53
N THR A 179 7.31 3.19 25.39
CA THR A 179 7.08 4.50 24.81
C THR A 179 6.34 4.33 23.49
N PRO A 180 5.07 4.75 23.40
CA PRO A 180 4.32 4.67 22.16
C PRO A 180 4.82 5.73 21.18
N VAL A 181 4.81 5.42 19.89
CA VAL A 181 5.07 6.34 18.78
C VAL A 181 4.08 6.06 17.65
N SER A 182 3.71 7.09 16.90
CA SER A 182 2.71 6.91 15.84
C SER A 182 2.90 7.83 14.65
N ALA A 183 2.53 7.39 13.46
CA ALA A 183 2.48 8.24 12.28
C ALA A 183 1.13 8.05 11.58
N SER A 184 0.76 8.98 10.72
CA SER A 184 -0.41 8.81 9.87
C SER A 184 -0.23 9.52 8.53
N ILE A 185 -0.98 9.10 7.53
CA ILE A 185 -1.00 9.72 6.21
C ILE A 185 -2.43 9.67 5.66
N ASN A 186 -2.81 10.73 4.96
CA ASN A 186 -3.96 10.76 4.08
C ASN A 186 -3.50 11.33 2.74
N VAL A 187 -3.48 10.50 1.70
CA VAL A 187 -2.91 10.86 0.40
C VAL A 187 -3.70 10.22 -0.72
N VAL A 188 -3.76 10.86 -1.88
CA VAL A 188 -4.15 10.19 -3.13
C VAL A 188 -2.88 9.60 -3.73
N PRO A 189 -2.71 8.27 -3.79
CA PRO A 189 -1.51 7.66 -4.38
C PRO A 189 -1.30 8.13 -5.83
N ALA A 190 -0.10 7.94 -6.37
CA ALA A 190 0.07 8.11 -7.81
C ALA A 190 -0.73 7.05 -8.57
N VAL A 191 -0.96 7.30 -9.85
CA VAL A 191 -1.47 6.28 -10.78
C VAL A 191 -0.48 5.12 -10.86
N GLY A 192 -0.99 3.89 -10.81
CA GLY A 192 -0.21 2.66 -10.88
C GLY A 192 -0.15 1.93 -9.54
N TYR A 193 0.97 1.26 -9.31
CA TYR A 193 1.30 0.56 -8.08
C TYR A 193 2.01 1.50 -7.10
N SER A 194 1.68 1.37 -5.81
CA SER A 194 2.43 2.01 -4.74
C SER A 194 2.46 1.12 -3.50
N TYR A 195 3.56 1.18 -2.77
CA TYR A 195 3.68 0.58 -1.45
C TYR A 195 3.90 1.63 -0.38
N PHE A 196 3.39 1.34 0.82
CA PHE A 196 3.49 2.19 2.00
C PHE A 196 4.14 1.39 3.11
N SER A 197 5.39 1.73 3.43
CA SER A 197 6.22 1.01 4.39
C SER A 197 6.09 1.59 5.79
N TRP A 198 6.16 0.72 6.79
CA TRP A 198 6.40 1.11 8.17
C TRP A 198 7.90 1.28 8.34
N ASN A 199 8.35 2.52 8.49
CA ASN A 199 9.75 2.85 8.75
C ASN A 199 9.96 3.28 10.20
N GLU A 200 11.11 2.90 10.75
CA GLU A 200 11.53 3.16 12.12
C GLU A 200 12.96 3.73 12.17
N TYR A 201 13.25 4.46 13.24
CA TYR A 201 14.56 4.99 13.57
C TYR A 201 14.80 4.83 15.08
N SER A 202 15.99 4.37 15.46
CA SER A 202 16.46 4.37 16.85
C SER A 202 17.73 5.22 16.95
N SER A 203 17.92 5.94 18.06
CA SER A 203 19.24 6.52 18.33
C SER A 203 20.31 5.43 18.51
N ALA A 204 21.58 5.75 18.27
CA ALA A 204 22.73 4.86 18.50
C ALA A 204 23.17 4.81 19.98
N SER A 205 22.20 4.81 20.91
CA SER A 205 22.45 4.87 22.36
C SER A 205 21.53 3.91 23.11
N GLY A 206 22.08 3.19 24.09
CA GLY A 206 21.38 2.12 24.82
C GLY A 206 20.87 1.01 23.89
N THR A 207 20.13 0.06 24.44
CA THR A 207 19.49 -1.01 23.66
C THR A 207 18.04 -0.64 23.44
N ALA A 208 17.66 -0.32 22.21
CA ALA A 208 16.26 -0.05 21.85
C ALA A 208 15.55 -1.35 21.45
N THR A 209 14.48 -1.68 22.18
CA THR A 209 13.62 -2.83 21.90
C THR A 209 12.29 -2.34 21.34
N TRP A 210 11.93 -2.81 20.15
CA TRP A 210 10.67 -2.54 19.48
C TRP A 210 9.71 -3.72 19.69
N TYR A 211 8.46 -3.42 20.00
CA TYR A 211 7.46 -4.43 20.33
C TYR A 211 6.45 -4.58 19.20
N GLY A 212 6.49 -5.68 18.45
CA GLY A 212 5.51 -5.99 17.41
C GLY A 212 4.18 -6.48 17.97
N ALA A 213 4.22 -7.45 18.89
CA ALA A 213 3.09 -7.85 19.71
C ALA A 213 3.53 -8.26 21.11
N SER A 214 2.63 -8.12 22.08
CA SER A 214 2.74 -8.77 23.40
C SER A 214 1.42 -9.47 23.72
N ALA A 215 1.44 -10.45 24.62
CA ALA A 215 0.31 -11.35 24.85
C ALA A 215 -1.03 -10.65 25.16
N ASN A 216 -1.05 -9.39 25.62
CA ASN A 216 -2.30 -8.74 26.06
C ASN A 216 -2.48 -7.24 25.75
N PHE A 217 -1.44 -6.47 25.40
CA PHE A 217 -1.57 -4.99 25.41
C PHE A 217 -0.86 -4.23 24.29
N ILE A 218 -0.08 -4.89 23.45
CA ILE A 218 0.68 -4.22 22.37
C ILE A 218 0.41 -4.96 21.08
N GLN A 219 -0.03 -4.20 20.08
CA GLN A 219 -0.05 -4.62 18.69
C GLN A 219 0.42 -3.45 17.84
N SER A 220 1.63 -3.56 17.31
CA SER A 220 2.23 -2.55 16.45
C SER A 220 2.02 -2.89 14.99
N GLY A 221 1.83 -1.87 14.16
CA GLY A 221 1.67 -2.01 12.71
C GLY A 221 0.92 -0.89 12.03
N LEU A 222 0.67 -1.12 10.75
CA LEU A 222 -0.09 -0.26 9.85
C LEU A 222 -1.53 -0.73 9.79
N MET A 223 -2.48 0.19 9.81
CA MET A 223 -3.87 -0.08 9.48
C MET A 223 -4.53 1.13 8.84
N GLY A 224 -5.62 0.92 8.13
CA GLY A 224 -6.40 2.01 7.57
C GLY A 224 -7.42 1.53 6.55
N THR A 225 -7.77 2.44 5.64
CA THR A 225 -8.80 2.20 4.63
C THR A 225 -8.32 2.61 3.24
N TRP A 226 -8.67 1.78 2.25
CA TRP A 226 -8.40 2.02 0.84
C TRP A 226 -9.70 1.92 0.04
N TRP A 227 -10.00 2.95 -0.76
CA TRP A 227 -11.16 3.00 -1.64
C TRP A 227 -10.79 2.50 -3.02
N ARG A 228 -11.39 1.40 -3.44
CA ARG A 228 -11.02 0.70 -4.68
C ARG A 228 -12.18 -0.09 -5.23
#